data_AF-A0A954LAV7-F1
#
_entry.id   AF-A0A954LAV7-F1
#
_cell.length_a   1.000
_cell.length_b   1.000
_cell.length_c   1.000
_cell.angle_alpha   90.00
_cell.angle_beta   90.00
_cell.angle_gamma   90.00
#
_symmetry.space_group_name_H-M   'P 1'
#
loop_
_entity.id
_entity.type
_entity.pdbx_description
1 polymer ?
#
loop_
_entity_poly.entity_id
_entity_poly.type
_entity_poly.pdbx_seq_one_letter_code
_entity_poly.pdbx_strand_id
1 'polypeptide(L)'
;GIIAHFELLDPAENHQKHFEMMKRRASKGQYFHHPYLGCREFPADFEWVDGDIPESPRDGQRDLGFMLHDLDYQDGMSPRFFRAVMNNGIIEVPPLYGSEVRT
;
A
#
# COMPACT_ATOMS: atom_id res chain seq x y z
N GLY A 1 7.33 1.08 7.03
CA GLY A 1 6.28 0.04 6.91
C GLY A 1 5.27 0.47 5.86
N ILE A 2 4.22 -0.32 5.66
CA ILE A 2 3.07 0.04 4.82
C ILE A 2 1.89 0.27 5.76
N ILE A 3 1.23 1.43 5.63
CA ILE A 3 -0.04 1.73 6.29
C ILE A 3 -1.12 1.69 5.20
N ALA A 4 -2.16 0.92 5.43
CA ALA A 4 -3.27 0.79 4.49
C ALA A 4 -4.59 0.64 5.25
N HIS A 5 -5.67 0.98 4.56
CA HIS A 5 -7.03 0.64 4.93
C HIS A 5 -7.69 -0.02 3.73
N PHE A 6 -8.86 -0.63 3.95
CA PHE A 6 -9.67 -1.16 2.87
C PHE A 6 -11.10 -0.65 3.02
N GLU A 7 -11.78 -0.54 1.90
CA GLU A 7 -13.20 -0.25 1.84
C GLU A 7 -13.94 -1.51 1.38
N LEU A 8 -15.19 -1.67 1.82
CA LEU A 8 -16.03 -2.76 1.35
C LEU A 8 -16.70 -2.36 0.05
N LEU A 9 -16.65 -3.24 -0.94
CA LEU A 9 -17.38 -3.06 -2.19
C LEU A 9 -18.87 -3.36 -2.02
N ASP A 10 -19.22 -4.35 -1.19
CA ASP A 10 -20.59 -4.64 -0.77
C ASP A 10 -20.81 -4.16 0.68
N PRO A 11 -21.63 -3.13 0.90
CA PRO A 11 -21.94 -2.62 2.24
C PRO A 11 -22.62 -3.63 3.17
N ALA A 12 -23.17 -4.73 2.64
CA ALA A 12 -23.77 -5.79 3.46
C ALA A 12 -22.71 -6.68 4.14
N GLU A 13 -21.45 -6.64 3.71
CA GLU A 13 -20.37 -7.39 4.34
C GLU A 13 -19.95 -6.78 5.68
N ASN A 14 -19.38 -7.62 6.56
CA ASN A 14 -18.95 -7.20 7.89
C ASN A 14 -17.48 -6.79 7.87
N HIS A 15 -17.21 -5.48 7.92
CA HIS A 15 -15.86 -4.92 7.90
C HIS A 15 -14.92 -5.54 8.96
N GLN A 16 -15.41 -5.69 10.19
CA GLN A 16 -14.61 -6.24 11.31
C GLN A 16 -14.15 -7.68 11.03
N LYS A 17 -15.01 -8.51 10.45
CA LYS A 17 -14.67 -9.88 10.06
C LYS A 17 -13.50 -9.94 9.09
N HIS A 18 -13.50 -9.08 8.06
CA HIS A 18 -12.42 -9.04 7.07
C HIS A 18 -11.12 -8.52 7.68
N PHE A 19 -11.19 -7.49 8.51
CA PHE A 19 -10.04 -6.95 9.22
C PHE A 19 -9.41 -8.00 10.15
N GLU A 20 -10.20 -8.68 10.99
CA GLU A 20 -9.71 -9.73 11.90
C GLU A 20 -9.10 -10.90 11.14
N MET A 21 -9.68 -11.28 10.00
CA MET A 21 -9.13 -12.33 9.15
C MET A 21 -7.77 -11.92 8.56
N MET A 22 -7.64 -10.68 8.07
CA MET A 22 -6.38 -10.13 7.56
C MET A 22 -5.33 -10.10 8.67
N LYS A 23 -5.63 -9.48 9.81
CA LYS A 23 -4.72 -9.37 10.95
C LYS A 23 -4.23 -10.73 11.40
N ARG A 24 -5.13 -11.69 11.62
CA ARG A 24 -4.77 -13.05 12.05
C ARG A 24 -3.87 -13.76 11.05
N ARG A 25 -4.12 -13.61 9.75
CA ARG A 25 -3.27 -14.21 8.71
C ARG A 25 -1.90 -13.54 8.70
N ALA A 26 -1.85 -12.22 8.71
CA ALA A 26 -0.61 -11.47 8.68
C ALA A 26 0.28 -11.75 9.90
N SER A 27 -0.29 -11.77 11.11
CA SER A 27 0.43 -12.10 12.34
C SER A 27 0.97 -13.54 12.37
N LYS A 28 0.41 -14.45 11.54
CA LYS A 28 0.87 -15.84 11.42
C LYS A 28 1.72 -16.10 10.17
N GLY A 29 2.06 -15.05 9.41
CA GLY A 29 2.76 -15.19 8.12
C GLY A 29 1.99 -15.99 7.07
N GLN A 30 0.66 -16.03 7.17
CA GLN A 30 -0.20 -16.79 6.25
C GLN A 30 -0.65 -15.91 5.07
N TYR A 31 -0.64 -16.49 3.88
CA TYR A 31 -1.03 -15.82 2.64
C TYR A 31 -1.68 -16.82 1.68
N PHE A 32 -2.45 -16.31 0.72
CA PHE A 32 -3.01 -17.14 -0.36
C PHE A 32 -1.95 -17.39 -1.46
N HIS A 33 -1.22 -16.34 -1.83
CA HIS A 33 -0.04 -16.41 -2.69
C HIS A 33 1.15 -15.79 -1.96
N HIS A 34 2.34 -16.36 -2.18
CA HIS A 34 3.57 -15.82 -1.60
C HIS A 34 3.76 -14.39 -2.13
N PRO A 35 3.81 -13.36 -1.28
CA PRO A 35 4.02 -11.99 -1.72
C PRO A 35 5.43 -11.79 -2.28
N TYR A 36 5.60 -10.78 -3.12
CA TYR A 36 6.88 -10.52 -3.79
C TYR A 36 7.10 -9.03 -4.02
N LEU A 37 8.37 -8.63 -4.12
CA LEU A 37 8.81 -7.24 -4.35
C LEU A 37 8.90 -6.97 -5.85
N GLY A 38 7.76 -6.66 -6.47
CA GLY A 38 7.66 -6.30 -7.88
C GLY A 38 7.60 -7.50 -8.83
N CYS A 39 8.59 -8.39 -8.77
CA CYS A 39 8.67 -9.59 -9.63
C CYS A 39 8.67 -10.88 -8.79
N ARG A 40 8.18 -12.00 -9.35
CA ARG A 40 7.99 -13.28 -8.63
C ARG A 40 9.29 -13.91 -8.14
N GLU A 41 10.41 -13.51 -8.73
CA GLU A 41 11.77 -13.91 -8.40
C GLU A 41 12.24 -13.35 -7.05
N PHE A 42 11.57 -12.33 -6.51
CA PHE A 42 11.93 -11.64 -5.27
C PHE A 42 10.84 -11.83 -4.21
N PRO A 43 10.82 -12.98 -3.49
CA PRO A 43 9.84 -13.21 -2.43
C PRO A 43 9.96 -12.14 -1.33
N ALA A 44 8.83 -11.77 -0.75
CA ALA A 44 8.75 -10.79 0.32
C ALA A 44 8.41 -11.47 1.64
N ASP A 45 9.31 -11.34 2.62
CA ASP A 45 8.97 -11.62 4.02
C ASP A 45 8.22 -10.43 4.60
N PHE A 46 7.23 -10.70 5.44
CA PHE A 46 6.45 -9.67 6.10
C PHE A 46 6.01 -10.12 7.49
N GLU A 47 5.78 -9.14 8.35
CA GLU A 47 5.22 -9.33 9.68
C GLU A 47 4.14 -8.28 9.94
N TRP A 48 3.16 -8.64 10.76
CA TRP A 48 2.21 -7.67 11.27
C TRP A 48 2.87 -6.82 12.35
N VAL A 49 2.86 -5.50 12.18
CA VAL A 49 3.37 -4.56 13.19
C VAL A 49 2.20 -4.14 14.09
N ASP A 50 2.26 -4.51 15.37
CA ASP A 50 1.37 -3.96 16.39
C ASP A 50 1.99 -2.68 16.97
N GLY A 51 1.23 -1.59 16.95
CA GLY A 51 1.67 -0.28 17.47
C GLY A 51 2.29 0.63 16.41
N ASP A 52 3.24 1.46 16.83
CA ASP A 52 3.84 2.48 15.98
C ASP A 52 4.88 1.90 15.01
N ILE A 53 4.91 2.42 13.78
CA ILE A 53 5.94 2.07 12.82
C ILE A 53 7.26 2.71 13.26
N PRO A 54 8.39 1.96 13.24
CA PRO A 54 9.69 2.53 13.58
C PRO A 54 10.02 3.76 12.75
N GLU A 55 10.54 4.80 13.40
CA GLU A 55 10.99 6.01 12.72
C GLU A 55 12.08 5.69 11.69
N SER A 56 12.01 6.38 10.56
CA SER A 56 13.03 6.24 9.53
C SER A 56 14.31 6.93 9.96
N PRO A 57 15.51 6.37 9.70
CA PRO A 57 16.77 7.09 9.88
C PRO A 57 17.01 8.16 8.78
N ARG A 58 16.02 8.39 7.91
CA ARG A 58 16.10 9.38 6.84
C ARG A 58 15.52 10.69 7.33
N ASP A 59 16.29 11.75 7.17
CA ASP A 59 15.84 13.11 7.48
C ASP A 59 15.62 13.95 6.22
N GLY A 60 14.72 14.92 6.36
CA GLY A 60 14.44 15.94 5.37
C GLY A 60 13.48 15.50 4.26
N GLN A 61 13.24 16.45 3.36
CA GLN A 61 12.40 16.27 2.19
C GLN A 61 13.23 15.79 0.99
N ARG A 62 12.73 14.80 0.26
CA ARG A 62 13.29 14.32 -1.00
C ARG A 62 12.18 14.17 -2.04
N ASP A 63 12.35 14.85 -3.16
CA ASP A 63 11.49 14.66 -4.33
C ASP A 63 12.00 13.47 -5.14
N LEU A 64 11.18 12.43 -5.26
CA LEU A 64 11.49 11.21 -6.02
C LEU A 64 11.00 11.30 -7.47
N GLY A 65 10.35 12.41 -7.83
CA GLY A 65 9.76 12.62 -9.14
C GLY A 65 8.44 11.86 -9.32
N PHE A 66 8.04 11.70 -10.58
CA PHE A 66 6.85 10.92 -10.91
C PHE A 66 7.13 9.43 -10.75
N MET A 67 6.27 8.76 -9.99
CA MET A 67 6.28 7.32 -9.81
C MET A 67 4.93 6.74 -10.18
N LEU A 68 4.92 5.47 -10.58
CA LEU A 68 3.69 4.72 -10.80
C LEU A 68 2.88 4.70 -9.49
N HIS A 69 1.62 5.08 -9.59
CA HIS A 69 0.64 4.98 -8.51
C HIS A 69 0.01 3.58 -8.53
N ASP A 70 -0.82 3.32 -9.53
CA ASP A 70 -1.46 2.03 -9.78
C ASP A 70 -1.95 1.96 -11.24
N LEU A 71 -2.47 0.80 -11.64
CA LEU A 71 -3.18 0.59 -12.90
C LEU A 71 -4.68 0.78 -12.68
N ASP A 72 -5.31 1.63 -13.49
CA ASP A 72 -6.75 1.84 -13.46
C ASP A 72 -7.47 0.73 -14.24
N TYR A 73 -7.92 -0.29 -13.53
CA TYR A 73 -8.66 -1.40 -14.13
C TYR A 73 -10.06 -1.02 -14.62
N GLN A 74 -10.62 0.12 -14.20
CA GLN A 74 -11.88 0.63 -14.73
C GLN A 74 -11.66 1.38 -16.05
N ASP A 75 -10.46 1.87 -16.29
CA ASP A 75 -10.02 2.58 -17.51
C ASP A 75 -8.97 1.77 -18.30
N GLY A 76 -9.32 0.53 -18.65
CA GLY A 76 -8.52 -0.26 -19.60
C GLY A 76 -7.08 -0.57 -19.15
N MET A 77 -6.81 -0.63 -17.84
CA MET A 77 -5.47 -0.81 -17.25
C MET A 77 -4.53 0.36 -17.56
N SER A 78 -5.05 1.58 -17.67
CA SER A 78 -4.23 2.77 -17.88
C SER A 78 -3.34 3.03 -16.66
N PRO A 79 -2.03 3.29 -16.84
CA PRO A 79 -1.15 3.58 -15.73
C PRO A 79 -1.42 4.99 -15.19
N ARG A 80 -1.55 5.11 -13.88
CA ARG A 80 -1.66 6.38 -13.17
C ARG A 80 -0.36 6.70 -12.43
N PHE A 81 0.02 7.97 -12.38
CA PHE A 81 1.27 8.45 -11.79
C PHE A 81 1.02 9.57 -10.79
N PHE A 82 1.85 9.66 -9.77
CA PHE A 82 1.86 10.77 -8.82
C PHE A 82 3.30 11.23 -8.57
N ARG A 83 3.49 12.48 -8.15
CA ARG A 83 4.82 12.99 -7.79
C ARG A 83 5.13 12.62 -6.34
N ALA A 84 5.92 11.57 -6.15
CA ALA A 84 6.26 11.07 -4.84
C ALA A 84 7.26 12.01 -4.15
N VAL A 85 6.86 12.54 -3.00
CA VAL A 85 7.75 13.31 -2.12
C VAL A 85 7.88 12.54 -0.80
N MET A 86 9.12 12.22 -0.44
CA MET A 86 9.46 11.58 0.82
C MET A 86 9.82 12.64 1.85
N ASN A 87 9.16 12.65 3.00
CA ASN A 87 9.46 13.51 4.13
C ASN A 87 9.82 12.64 5.34
N ASN A 88 11.05 12.74 5.82
CA ASN A 88 11.55 11.94 6.95
C ASN A 88 11.28 10.42 6.79
N GLY A 89 11.47 9.92 5.56
CA GLY A 89 11.22 8.51 5.21
C GLY A 89 9.76 8.12 4.95
N ILE A 90 8.82 9.05 5.09
CA ILE A 90 7.37 8.83 4.86
C ILE A 90 7.01 9.34 3.47
N ILE A 91 6.27 8.53 2.71
CA ILE A 91 5.64 8.94 1.44
C ILE A 91 4.14 8.86 1.65
N GLU A 92 3.46 9.99 1.57
CA GLU A 92 2.01 10.04 1.54
C GLU A 92 1.53 9.67 0.13
N VAL A 93 0.65 8.68 0.05
CA VAL A 93 0.10 8.20 -1.22
C VAL A 93 -1.32 8.78 -1.39
N PRO A 94 -1.57 9.60 -2.42
CA PRO A 94 -2.88 10.20 -2.64
C PRO A 94 -3.92 9.14 -3.04
N PRO A 95 -5.23 9.41 -2.91
CA PRO A 95 -6.26 8.56 -3.51
C PRO A 95 -6.08 8.43 -5.02
N LEU A 96 -6.37 7.25 -5.58
CA LEU A 96 -6.18 6.94 -7.01
C LEU A 96 -6.86 7.95 -7.97
N TYR A 97 -8.02 8.47 -7.56
CA TYR A 97 -8.80 9.45 -8.31
C TYR A 97 -8.66 10.89 -7.76
N GLY A 98 -7.62 11.14 -6.96
CA GLY A 98 -7.30 12.47 -6.45
C GLY A 98 -6.74 13.39 -7.53
N SER A 99 -6.85 14.70 -7.33
CA SER A 99 -6.37 15.74 -8.27
C SER A 99 -4.86 15.75 -8.49
N GLU A 100 -4.10 15.13 -7.60
CA GLU A 100 -2.63 15.02 -7.67
C GLU A 100 -2.15 13.88 -8.57
N VAL A 101 -3.05 12.95 -8.91
CA VAL A 101 -2.77 11.79 -9.74
C VAL A 101 -3.04 12.11 -11.21
N ARG A 102 -2.12 11.70 -12.09
CA ARG A 102 -2.15 11.97 -13.53
C ARG A 102 -2.17 10.64 -14.29
N THR A 103 -2.88 10.62 -15.42
CA THR A 103 -2.81 9.54 -16.42
C THR A 103 -1.74 9.86 -17.46
#